data_AF-A0A925H7F4-F1
#
_entry.id   AF-A0A925H7F4-F1
#
_cell.length_a   1.000
_cell.length_b   1.000
_cell.length_c   1.000
_cell.angle_alpha   90.00
_cell.angle_beta   90.00
_cell.angle_gamma   90.00
#
_symmetry.space_group_name_H-M   'P 1'
#
loop_
_entity.id
_entity.type
_entity.pdbx_description
1 polymer ?
#
loop_
_entity_poly.entity_id
_entity_poly.type
_entity_poly.pdbx_seq_one_letter_code
_entity_poly.pdbx_strand_id
1 'polypeptide(L)'
;MNDIDKLRDVILRLHGCAAYHAETVPVKEVFQGQTLWEGEVEVFNIRGHPKARRCYAWSHETDGERRYVAVLELPPVDSAQTAVRAAIVEEVRNNADNIKENWKAADARR
;
A
#
# COMPACT_ATOMS: atom_id res chain seq x y z
N MET A 1 6.21 -20.39 1.42
CA MET A 1 6.04 -19.17 0.60
C MET A 1 6.66 -18.01 1.36
N ASN A 2 7.71 -17.40 0.83
CA ASN A 2 8.30 -16.19 1.43
C ASN A 2 7.38 -14.98 1.19
N ASP A 3 7.64 -13.85 1.84
CA ASP A 3 6.76 -12.68 1.71
C ASP A 3 6.81 -12.04 0.31
N ILE A 4 7.95 -12.07 -0.38
CA ILE A 4 8.08 -11.62 -1.78
C ILE A 4 7.12 -12.39 -2.71
N ASP A 5 7.03 -13.71 -2.56
CA ASP A 5 6.15 -14.55 -3.38
C ASP A 5 4.67 -14.24 -3.10
N LYS A 6 4.30 -13.98 -1.85
CA LYS A 6 2.94 -13.54 -1.51
C LYS A 6 2.64 -12.16 -2.10
N LEU A 7 3.61 -11.24 -2.09
CA LEU A 7 3.46 -9.92 -2.71
C LEU A 7 3.27 -10.04 -4.23
N ARG A 8 3.96 -10.97 -4.91
CA ARG A 8 3.71 -11.26 -6.33
C ARG A 8 2.27 -11.72 -6.57
N ASP A 9 1.76 -12.63 -5.73
CA ASP A 9 0.37 -13.10 -5.83
C ASP A 9 -0.63 -11.96 -5.59
N VAL A 10 -0.35 -11.07 -4.64
CA VAL A 10 -1.17 -9.87 -4.38
C VAL A 10 -1.17 -8.93 -5.59
N ILE A 11 -0.02 -8.65 -6.18
CA ILE A 11 0.09 -7.81 -7.39
C ILE A 11 -0.70 -8.42 -8.55
N LEU A 12 -0.59 -9.74 -8.73
CA LEU A 12 -1.35 -10.45 -9.76
C LEU A 12 -2.85 -10.33 -9.52
N ARG A 13 -3.31 -10.53 -8.28
CA ARG A 13 -4.75 -10.44 -7.92
C ARG A 13 -5.31 -9.04 -8.04
N LEU A 14 -4.58 -8.02 -7.57
CA LEU A 14 -5.06 -6.64 -7.54
C LEU A 14 -4.94 -5.92 -8.89
N HIS A 15 -3.92 -6.24 -9.67
CA HIS A 15 -3.60 -5.49 -10.90
C HIS A 15 -3.55 -6.36 -12.16
N GLY A 16 -3.72 -7.68 -12.07
CA GLY A 16 -3.65 -8.58 -13.22
C GLY A 16 -2.27 -8.65 -13.87
N CYS A 17 -1.22 -8.27 -13.14
CA CYS A 17 0.12 -8.10 -13.69
C CYS A 17 1.07 -9.19 -13.19
N ALA A 18 1.92 -9.69 -14.09
CA ALA A 18 3.07 -10.49 -13.70
C ALA A 18 4.11 -9.58 -13.05
N ALA A 19 4.65 -9.99 -11.90
CA ALA A 19 5.56 -9.19 -11.09
C ALA A 19 6.89 -9.92 -10.86
N TYR A 20 8.00 -9.22 -11.07
CA TYR A 20 9.36 -9.73 -10.88
C TYR A 20 10.07 -8.83 -9.88
N HIS A 21 10.54 -9.43 -8.79
CA HIS A 21 11.24 -8.68 -7.74
C HIS A 21 12.51 -8.07 -8.31
N ALA A 22 12.74 -6.80 -8.02
CA ALA A 22 13.86 -6.01 -8.54
C ALA A 22 14.82 -5.61 -7.42
N GLU A 23 14.29 -5.09 -6.31
CA GLU A 23 15.08 -4.61 -5.18
C GLU A 23 14.21 -4.48 -3.92
N THR A 24 14.87 -4.40 -2.77
CA THR A 24 14.28 -4.12 -1.46
C THR A 24 14.79 -2.76 -1.00
N VAL A 25 13.87 -1.84 -0.69
CA VAL A 25 14.20 -0.45 -0.34
C VAL A 25 13.73 -0.18 1.10
N PRO A 26 14.65 0.11 2.05
CA PRO A 26 14.25 0.56 3.37
C PRO A 26 13.64 1.96 3.28
N VAL A 27 12.46 2.15 3.85
CA VAL A 27 11.74 3.41 3.85
C VAL A 27 11.40 3.80 5.29
N LYS A 28 11.59 5.09 5.59
CA LYS A 28 11.18 5.71 6.85
C LYS A 28 10.42 6.99 6.53
N GLU A 29 9.12 6.99 6.78
CA GLU A 29 8.25 8.14 6.58
C GLU A 29 8.06 8.87 7.92
N VAL A 30 8.44 10.14 7.93
CA VAL A 30 8.39 11.01 9.12
C VAL A 30 7.55 12.23 8.80
N PHE A 31 6.59 12.54 9.66
CA PHE A 31 5.76 13.74 9.57
C PHE A 31 5.79 14.50 10.89
N GLN A 32 6.08 15.80 10.84
CA GLN A 32 6.20 16.65 12.04
C GLN A 32 7.14 16.07 13.13
N GLY A 33 8.22 15.40 12.71
CA GLY A 33 9.19 14.78 13.63
C GLY A 33 8.74 13.44 14.24
N GLN A 34 7.56 12.94 13.89
CA GLN A 34 7.07 11.62 14.29
C GLN A 34 7.20 10.63 13.13
N THR A 35 7.75 9.44 13.41
CA THR A 35 7.76 8.34 12.43
C THR A 35 6.34 7.84 12.25
N LEU A 36 5.79 8.02 11.05
CA LEU A 36 4.49 7.47 10.66
C LEU A 36 4.61 6.02 10.22
N TRP A 37 5.70 5.68 9.54
CA TRP A 37 5.94 4.34 9.02
C TRP A 37 7.44 4.08 8.86
N GLU A 38 7.89 2.87 9.15
CA GLU A 38 9.26 2.41 8.93
C GLU A 38 9.26 0.92 8.60
N GLY A 39 9.95 0.54 7.52
CA GLY A 39 9.96 -0.84 7.04
C GLY A 39 10.62 -0.99 5.67
N GLU A 40 10.56 -2.20 5.14
CA GLU A 40 11.08 -2.55 3.82
C GLU A 40 9.96 -2.51 2.78
N VAL A 41 10.25 -1.88 1.64
CA VAL A 41 9.37 -1.87 0.47
C VAL A 41 10.03 -2.67 -0.64
N GLU A 42 9.30 -3.67 -1.13
CA GLU A 42 9.73 -4.48 -2.26
C GLU A 42 9.32 -3.82 -3.57
N VAL A 43 10.28 -3.62 -4.47
CA VAL A 43 10.05 -3.06 -5.79
C VAL A 43 9.94 -4.21 -6.79
N PHE A 44 8.87 -4.20 -7.56
CA PHE A 44 8.63 -5.18 -8.62
C PHE A 44 8.59 -4.51 -9.97
N ASN A 45 9.32 -5.05 -10.94
CA ASN A 45 9.05 -4.80 -12.34
C ASN A 45 7.79 -5.57 -12.74
N ILE A 46 6.83 -4.90 -13.39
CA ILE A 46 5.57 -5.51 -13.79
C ILE A 46 5.39 -5.56 -15.30
N ARG A 47 4.68 -6.58 -15.78
CA ARG A 47 4.26 -6.73 -17.18
C ARG A 47 2.76 -6.94 -17.26
N GLY A 48 2.13 -6.32 -18.26
CA GLY A 48 0.69 -6.41 -18.51
C GLY A 48 -0.12 -5.17 -18.11
N HIS A 49 0.50 -4.17 -17.44
CA HIS A 49 -0.16 -2.91 -17.15
C HIS A 49 0.03 -1.88 -18.28
N PRO A 50 -1.01 -1.17 -18.74
CA PRO A 50 -0.89 -0.22 -19.86
C PRO A 50 -0.12 1.06 -19.51
N LYS A 51 -0.01 1.40 -18.21
CA LYS A 51 0.51 2.70 -17.75
C LYS A 51 1.65 2.64 -16.74
N ALA A 52 1.89 1.47 -16.14
CA ALA A 52 2.85 1.33 -15.04
C ALA A 52 3.89 0.29 -15.41
N ARG A 53 5.15 0.54 -15.02
CA ARG A 53 6.27 -0.37 -15.28
C ARG A 53 6.77 -1.02 -14.00
N ARG A 54 6.51 -0.37 -12.86
CA ARG A 54 6.84 -0.88 -11.53
C ARG A 54 5.61 -0.93 -10.63
N CYS A 55 5.70 -1.75 -9.60
CA CYS A 55 4.79 -1.80 -8.46
C CYS A 55 5.62 -1.85 -7.17
N TYR A 56 5.23 -1.08 -6.18
CA TYR A 56 5.81 -1.05 -4.84
C TYR A 56 4.89 -1.82 -3.92
N ALA A 57 5.42 -2.81 -3.20
CA ALA A 57 4.59 -3.64 -2.36
C ALA A 57 5.30 -4.00 -1.06
N TRP A 58 4.54 -4.13 0.02
CA TRP A 58 5.06 -4.50 1.33
C TRP A 58 3.98 -5.20 2.14
N SER A 59 4.40 -5.94 3.15
CA SER A 59 3.52 -6.44 4.20
C SER A 59 3.74 -5.63 5.47
N HIS A 60 2.68 -5.42 6.24
CA HIS A 60 2.78 -4.86 7.58
C HIS A 60 1.74 -5.51 8.49
N GLU A 61 2.02 -5.55 9.77
CA GLU A 61 1.08 -6.08 10.77
C GLU A 61 0.22 -4.94 11.32
N THR A 62 -1.09 -5.16 11.36
CA THR A 62 -2.07 -4.21 11.90
C THR A 62 -3.07 -5.03 12.71
N ASP A 63 -3.20 -4.72 14.00
CA ASP A 63 -4.11 -5.43 14.93
C ASP A 63 -3.91 -6.96 14.97
N GLY A 64 -2.67 -7.43 14.79
CA GLY A 64 -2.34 -8.86 14.77
C GLY A 64 -2.63 -9.55 13.44
N GLU A 65 -3.13 -8.82 12.43
CA GLU A 65 -3.32 -9.32 11.08
C GLU A 65 -2.27 -8.77 10.13
N ARG A 66 -1.69 -9.66 9.30
CA ARG A 66 -0.75 -9.24 8.25
C ARG A 66 -1.52 -8.73 7.04
N ARG A 67 -1.37 -7.45 6.74
CA ARG A 67 -1.91 -6.79 5.55
C ARG A 67 -0.83 -6.68 4.48
N TYR A 68 -1.25 -6.80 3.23
CA TYR A 68 -0.39 -6.63 2.06
C TYR A 68 -0.86 -5.43 1.28
N VAL A 69 0.08 -4.57 0.92
CA VAL A 69 -0.17 -3.35 0.15
C VAL A 69 0.59 -3.47 -1.17
N ALA A 70 -0.05 -3.05 -2.26
CA ALA A 70 0.57 -2.94 -3.58
C ALA A 70 0.14 -1.61 -4.21
N VAL A 71 1.12 -0.83 -4.66
CA VAL A 71 0.93 0.49 -5.24
C VAL A 71 1.65 0.57 -6.58
N LEU A 72 0.90 0.81 -7.64
CA LEU A 72 1.46 0.99 -8.97
C LEU A 72 2.28 2.28 -9.06
N GLU A 73 3.36 2.24 -9.84
CA GLU A 73 4.12 3.42 -10.23
C GLU A 73 3.31 4.24 -11.25
N LEU A 74 2.41 5.08 -10.73
CA LEU A 74 1.60 6.03 -11.47
C LEU A 74 1.60 7.37 -10.75
N PRO A 75 1.72 8.51 -11.45
CA PRO A 75 1.75 9.82 -10.82
C PRO A 75 0.61 10.01 -9.79
N PRO A 76 0.92 10.48 -8.56
CA PRO A 76 2.20 11.05 -8.11
C PRO A 76 3.24 10.04 -7.57
N VAL A 77 3.00 8.74 -7.69
CA VAL A 77 3.89 7.68 -7.19
C VAL A 77 5.00 7.38 -8.21
N ASP A 78 6.24 7.67 -7.82
CA ASP A 78 7.46 7.48 -8.63
C ASP A 78 8.60 6.76 -7.88
N SER A 79 8.36 6.42 -6.60
CA SER A 79 9.37 5.90 -5.68
C SER A 79 8.71 5.12 -4.53
N ALA A 80 9.48 4.26 -3.86
CA ALA A 80 9.01 3.51 -2.68
C ALA A 80 8.49 4.45 -1.59
N GLN A 81 9.17 5.58 -1.37
CA GLN A 81 8.74 6.59 -0.41
C GLN A 81 7.38 7.21 -0.78
N THR A 82 7.19 7.61 -2.04
CA THR A 82 5.91 8.21 -2.47
C THR A 82 4.78 7.18 -2.48
N ALA A 83 5.07 5.90 -2.72
CA ALA A 83 4.12 4.81 -2.57
C ALA A 83 3.65 4.65 -1.12
N VAL A 84 4.57 4.65 -0.15
CA VAL A 84 4.23 4.57 1.29
C VAL A 84 3.39 5.78 1.70
N ARG A 85 3.76 7.00 1.29
CA ARG A 85 2.95 8.19 1.55
C ARG A 85 1.54 8.09 0.97
N ALA A 86 1.42 7.63 -0.28
CA ALA A 86 0.14 7.46 -0.93
C ALA A 86 -0.75 6.46 -0.17
N ALA A 87 -0.18 5.35 0.29
CA ALA A 87 -0.89 4.35 1.08
C ALA A 87 -1.36 4.91 2.44
N ILE A 88 -0.50 5.65 3.16
CA ILE A 88 -0.87 6.31 4.42
C ILE A 88 -2.02 7.30 4.20
N VAL A 89 -1.94 8.14 3.15
CA VAL A 89 -3.01 9.11 2.83
C VAL A 89 -4.33 8.39 2.55
N GLU A 90 -4.30 7.26 1.85
CA GLU A 90 -5.49 6.47 1.55
C GLU A 90 -6.07 5.81 2.82
N GLU A 91 -5.23 5.27 3.70
CA GLU A 91 -5.66 4.70 4.98
C GLU A 91 -6.34 5.76 5.86
N VAL A 92 -5.77 6.96 5.96
CA VAL A 92 -6.35 8.08 6.71
C VAL A 92 -7.71 8.49 6.14
N ARG A 93 -7.85 8.54 4.81
CA ARG A 93 -9.13 8.84 4.14
C ARG A 93 -10.19 7.78 4.44
N ASN A 94 -9.84 6.51 4.26
CA ASN A 94 -10.75 5.39 4.51
C ASN A 94 -11.23 5.35 5.96
N ASN A 95 -10.34 5.62 6.92
CA ASN A 95 -10.70 5.70 8.33
C ASN A 95 -11.67 6.87 8.61
N ALA A 96 -11.41 8.05 8.02
CA ALA A 96 -12.29 9.20 8.17
C ALA A 96 -13.70 8.96 7.58
N ASP A 97 -13.80 8.24 6.47
CA ASP A 97 -15.09 7.94 5.85
C ASP A 97 -15.89 6.89 6.64
N ASN A 98 -15.22 5.86 7.17
CA ASN A 98 -15.85 4.86 8.05
C ASN A 98 -16.48 5.52 9.29
N ILE A 99 -15.78 6.48 9.93
CA ILE A 99 -16.31 7.22 11.07
C ILE A 99 -17.60 7.98 10.71
N LYS A 100 -17.64 8.65 9.55
CA LYS A 100 -18.82 9.39 9.09
C LYS A 100 -20.01 8.47 8.82
N GLU A 101 -19.78 7.31 8.21
CA GLU A 101 -20.83 6.33 7.93
C GLU A 101 -21.45 5.78 9.22
N ASN A 102 -20.62 5.49 10.22
CA ASN A 102 -21.09 5.02 11.53
C ASN A 102 -21.99 6.07 12.22
N TRP A 103 -21.63 7.35 12.15
CA TRP A 103 -22.45 8.43 12.72
C TRP A 103 -23.80 8.59 12.01
N LYS A 104 -23.82 8.53 10.68
CA LYS A 104 -25.07 8.54 9.90
C LYS A 104 -25.97 7.35 10.27
N ALA A 105 -25.40 6.17 10.44
CA ALA A 105 -26.15 4.98 10.82
C ALA A 105 -26.70 5.07 12.26
N ALA A 106 -25.98 5.73 13.17
CA ALA A 106 -26.45 5.98 14.55
C ALA A 106 -27.60 7.00 14.59
N ASP A 107 -27.51 8.09 13.83
CA ASP A 107 -28.57 9.11 13.74
C ASP A 107 -29.84 8.56 13.06
N ALA A 108 -29.70 7.68 12.07
CA ALA A 108 -30.85 7.06 11.39
C ALA A 108 -31.61 6.02 12.25
N ARG A 109 -31.03 5.58 13.38
CA ARG A 109 -31.65 4.65 14.35
C ARG A 109 -32.39 5.38 15.47
N ARG A 110 -32.40 6.72 15.47
CA ARG A 110 -33.02 7.58 16.47
C ARG A 110 -34.26 8.26 15.91
#